data_AF-A0A4R1Q8P6-F1
#
_entry.id   AF-A0A4R1Q8P6-F1
#
_cell.length_a   1.000
_cell.length_b   1.000
_cell.length_c   1.000
_cell.angle_alpha   90.00
_cell.angle_beta   90.00
_cell.angle_gamma   90.00
#
_symmetry.space_group_name_H-M   'P 1'
#
loop_
_entity.id
_entity.type
_entity.pdbx_description
1 polymer ?
#
loop_
_entity_poly.entity_id
_entity_poly.type
_entity_poly.pdbx_seq_one_letter_code
_entity_poly.pdbx_strand_id
1 'polypeptide(L)'
;MHYVTRKALIAIFAAASGLLALVWLQPFLPTAFSDGNYLGIHSFLELISIIVSFSLFNIVWISRDALEGSLGQSLIIVGISFFAVGSMDLLHVFTYQGATGYSGTFPQMKSIFLCLYARYLSVAAVAAMLIWPGRLNVDNNKLAKIALSTAIAAIGLALAVTYYWPAAWRPQNLPLLKSSMELLLILLYIVTLGLVRAKSSTLKDSVAGKIAYFLIFSLCSQASFTFFNSEFVTYSLLGHIYKFISFLFLYQAVYLSGVFNHFYNLSEMAKMSAELLKESISLKPIMEIQAKKLKQILPKAQRISFYTTGKDPNHFIPSYQWGKYGEIFSHSEGVYINNFQKLFGQKVAIYNSPIDLLLNNLSGDYSLQLVPLFKEAKQVLYLPLAVEGRFHGFIMVYIFCKANSFDEDDMERAELFQTFAALAVAQLRHQELVTKLSYEDGMTGLPNRRRFFEEIEKAVYAYDRYKTPFTVIYLDMNNLKYINDTFGHDAGDEALLTIAAYLKKATRQSDLPARLGGDEFAILYPYMDHKSAQTKIAELKLLFANLQLKQADAAFSLAVGGASYPDEAADADTLLSLADDRMYKHKREMKSLMERTAG
;
A
#
# COMPACT_ATOMS: atom_id res chain seq x y z
N MET A 1 -5.99 15.11 -7.94
CA MET A 1 -7.40 14.86 -7.55
C MET A 1 -8.06 16.20 -7.38
N HIS A 2 -8.97 16.58 -8.29
CA HIS A 2 -9.73 17.83 -8.17
C HIS A 2 -10.91 17.61 -7.20
N TYR A 3 -11.21 18.64 -6.40
CA TYR A 3 -12.44 18.82 -5.61
C TYR A 3 -13.43 19.65 -6.42
N VAL A 4 -14.74 19.52 -6.10
CA VAL A 4 -15.78 19.79 -7.10
C VAL A 4 -15.70 21.26 -7.44
N THR A 5 -15.19 21.55 -8.63
CA THR A 5 -14.99 22.94 -9.02
C THR A 5 -16.35 23.59 -9.16
N ARG A 6 -16.44 24.87 -8.81
CA ARG A 6 -17.66 25.68 -8.97
C ARG A 6 -18.25 25.56 -10.40
N LYS A 7 -17.39 25.38 -11.40
CA LYS A 7 -17.75 25.14 -12.81
C LYS A 7 -18.45 23.80 -13.03
N ALA A 8 -17.98 22.71 -12.42
CA ALA A 8 -18.61 21.40 -12.52
C ALA A 8 -20.01 21.39 -11.91
N LEU A 9 -20.20 22.04 -10.76
CA LEU A 9 -21.52 22.21 -10.16
C LEU A 9 -22.46 22.99 -11.08
N ILE A 10 -22.01 24.10 -11.67
CA ILE A 10 -22.84 24.89 -12.60
C ILE A 10 -23.26 24.05 -13.81
N ALA A 11 -22.37 23.23 -14.37
CA ALA A 11 -22.70 22.33 -15.47
C ALA A 11 -23.74 21.26 -15.06
N ILE A 12 -23.61 20.68 -13.86
CA ILE A 12 -24.58 19.72 -13.31
C ILE A 12 -25.95 20.37 -13.11
N PHE A 13 -26.01 21.58 -12.56
CA PHE A 13 -27.27 22.32 -12.39
C PHE A 13 -27.88 22.72 -13.73
N ALA A 14 -27.09 23.14 -14.72
CA ALA A 14 -27.58 23.43 -16.06
C ALA A 14 -28.14 22.18 -16.76
N ALA A 15 -27.47 21.03 -16.62
CA ALA A 15 -27.97 19.75 -17.12
C ALA A 15 -29.27 19.33 -16.43
N ALA A 16 -29.39 19.56 -15.11
CA ALA A 16 -30.63 19.32 -14.36
C ALA A 16 -31.79 20.17 -14.88
N SER A 17 -31.56 21.47 -15.10
CA SER A 17 -32.56 22.37 -15.68
C SER A 17 -32.96 21.96 -17.10
N GLY A 18 -32.02 21.51 -17.92
CA GLY A 18 -32.30 21.00 -19.27
C GLY A 18 -33.12 19.71 -19.26
N LEU A 19 -32.78 18.75 -18.39
CA LEU A 19 -33.52 17.49 -18.23
C LEU A 19 -34.94 17.73 -17.70
N LEU A 20 -35.10 18.62 -16.73
CA LEU A 20 -36.41 19.05 -16.25
C LEU A 20 -37.20 19.75 -17.37
N ALA A 21 -36.57 20.63 -18.14
CA ALA A 21 -37.22 21.28 -19.29
C ALA A 21 -37.71 20.27 -20.34
N LEU A 22 -36.95 19.18 -20.58
CA LEU A 22 -37.41 18.09 -21.46
C LEU A 22 -38.66 17.37 -20.93
N VAL A 23 -38.77 17.19 -19.61
CA VAL A 23 -39.99 16.67 -18.98
C VAL A 23 -41.17 17.63 -19.21
N TRP A 24 -40.95 18.95 -19.16
CA TRP A 24 -41.98 19.96 -19.41
C TRP A 24 -42.35 20.13 -20.90
N LEU A 25 -41.44 19.83 -21.82
CA LEU A 25 -41.67 19.90 -23.27
C LEU A 25 -42.33 18.64 -23.84
N GLN A 26 -42.44 17.58 -23.04
CA GLN A 26 -43.00 16.29 -23.45
C GLN A 26 -44.45 16.33 -23.96
N PRO A 27 -45.36 17.20 -23.46
CA PRO A 27 -46.72 17.33 -24.01
C PRO A 27 -46.77 17.71 -25.50
N PHE A 28 -45.67 18.23 -26.04
CA PHE A 28 -45.55 18.66 -27.43
C PHE A 28 -44.88 17.61 -28.33
N LEU A 29 -44.48 16.45 -27.78
CA LEU A 29 -43.88 15.35 -28.54
C LEU A 29 -44.94 14.31 -28.95
N PRO A 30 -44.84 13.68 -30.14
CA PRO A 30 -45.74 12.60 -30.54
C PRO A 30 -45.72 11.46 -29.52
N THR A 31 -46.89 10.91 -29.18
CA THR A 31 -47.00 9.71 -28.33
C THR A 31 -46.32 8.52 -29.02
N ALA A 32 -45.10 8.19 -28.60
CA ALA A 32 -44.28 7.16 -29.24
C ALA A 32 -44.69 5.72 -28.87
N PHE A 33 -45.51 5.53 -27.83
CA PHE A 33 -45.84 4.22 -27.27
C PHE A 33 -47.35 3.98 -27.22
N SER A 34 -47.79 2.80 -27.66
CA SER A 34 -49.18 2.33 -27.58
C SER A 34 -49.39 1.41 -26.36
N ASP A 35 -50.64 1.30 -25.89
CA ASP A 35 -51.00 0.58 -24.66
C ASP A 35 -50.65 -0.92 -24.68
N GLY A 36 -50.58 -1.54 -25.87
CA GLY A 36 -50.45 -3.00 -26.03
C GLY A 36 -49.19 -3.64 -25.44
N ASN A 37 -48.10 -2.88 -25.28
CA ASN A 37 -46.82 -3.38 -24.73
C ASN A 37 -46.40 -2.71 -23.42
N TYR A 38 -47.22 -1.81 -22.86
CA TYR A 38 -46.82 -1.01 -21.69
C TYR A 38 -46.48 -1.87 -20.46
N LEU A 39 -47.32 -2.84 -20.12
CA LEU A 39 -47.14 -3.68 -18.94
C LEU A 39 -45.81 -4.45 -18.99
N GLY A 40 -45.47 -5.03 -20.15
CA GLY A 40 -44.22 -5.76 -20.34
C GLY A 40 -42.99 -4.87 -20.18
N ILE A 41 -42.99 -3.67 -20.78
CA ILE A 41 -41.87 -2.73 -20.69
C ILE A 41 -41.74 -2.15 -19.28
N HIS A 42 -42.86 -1.82 -18.63
CA HIS A 42 -42.89 -1.36 -17.23
C HIS A 42 -42.28 -2.41 -16.29
N SER A 43 -42.78 -3.66 -16.33
CA SER A 43 -42.25 -4.73 -15.50
C SER A 43 -40.77 -5.02 -15.77
N PHE A 44 -40.32 -4.91 -17.03
CA PHE A 44 -38.91 -5.06 -17.38
C PHE A 44 -38.02 -3.96 -16.77
N LEU A 45 -38.44 -2.70 -16.86
CA LEU A 45 -37.68 -1.57 -16.28
C LEU A 45 -37.63 -1.63 -14.75
N GLU A 46 -38.73 -2.05 -14.11
CA GLU A 46 -38.76 -2.29 -12.66
C GLU A 46 -37.83 -3.46 -12.28
N LEU A 47 -37.85 -4.58 -13.02
CA LEU A 47 -36.97 -5.72 -12.76
C LEU A 47 -35.49 -5.33 -12.84
N ILE A 48 -35.09 -4.58 -13.87
CA ILE A 48 -33.70 -4.12 -13.98
C ILE A 48 -33.34 -3.19 -12.81
N SER A 49 -34.23 -2.28 -12.41
CA SER A 49 -34.00 -1.38 -11.27
C SER A 49 -33.84 -2.15 -9.95
N ILE A 50 -34.61 -3.23 -9.77
CA ILE A 50 -34.48 -4.17 -8.64
C ILE A 50 -33.12 -4.87 -8.67
N ILE A 51 -32.69 -5.39 -9.84
CA ILE A 51 -31.38 -6.03 -10.00
C ILE A 51 -30.24 -5.06 -9.64
N VAL A 52 -30.30 -3.81 -10.10
CA VAL A 52 -29.29 -2.79 -9.78
C VAL A 52 -29.28 -2.49 -8.27
N SER A 53 -30.44 -2.45 -7.62
CA SER A 53 -30.56 -2.21 -6.17
C SER A 53 -29.94 -3.34 -5.34
N PHE A 54 -30.18 -4.60 -5.70
CA PHE A 54 -29.54 -5.73 -5.04
C PHE A 54 -28.05 -5.83 -5.37
N SER A 55 -27.64 -5.44 -6.57
CA SER A 55 -26.21 -5.38 -6.93
C SER A 55 -25.47 -4.32 -6.12
N LEU A 56 -26.09 -3.16 -5.88
CA LEU A 56 -25.61 -2.11 -4.97
C LEU A 56 -25.37 -2.65 -3.55
N PHE A 57 -26.36 -3.38 -3.01
CA PHE A 57 -26.24 -4.04 -1.72
C PHE A 57 -25.08 -5.05 -1.71
N ASN A 58 -24.99 -5.92 -2.72
CA ASN A 58 -23.97 -6.97 -2.79
C ASN A 58 -22.55 -6.40 -2.84
N ILE A 59 -22.31 -5.36 -3.65
CA ILE A 59 -20.99 -4.70 -3.72
C ILE A 59 -20.60 -4.18 -2.34
N VAL A 60 -21.50 -3.44 -1.70
CA VAL A 60 -21.24 -2.86 -0.38
C VAL A 60 -21.05 -3.94 0.68
N TRP A 61 -21.86 -5.00 0.65
CA TRP A 61 -21.74 -6.11 1.58
C TRP A 61 -20.39 -6.80 1.46
N ILE A 62 -19.93 -7.08 0.24
CA ILE A 62 -18.64 -7.74 -0.01
C ILE A 62 -17.47 -6.81 0.29
N SER A 63 -17.54 -5.54 -0.10
CA SER A 63 -16.44 -4.58 0.04
C SER A 63 -16.44 -3.83 1.38
N ARG A 64 -17.31 -4.17 2.34
CA ARG A 64 -17.46 -3.41 3.60
C ARG A 64 -16.20 -3.30 4.43
N ASP A 65 -15.37 -4.34 4.42
CA ASP A 65 -14.10 -4.34 5.17
C ASP A 65 -13.05 -3.44 4.48
N ALA A 66 -13.19 -3.23 3.17
CA ALA A 66 -12.34 -2.33 2.39
C ALA A 66 -12.84 -0.87 2.37
N LEU A 67 -14.05 -0.60 2.88
CA LEU A 67 -14.65 0.73 2.96
C LEU A 67 -14.22 1.43 4.26
N GLU A 68 -13.11 2.15 4.21
CA GLU A 68 -12.58 2.91 5.33
C GLU A 68 -13.06 4.38 5.34
N GLY A 69 -12.82 5.06 6.46
CA GLY A 69 -13.21 6.46 6.65
C GLY A 69 -14.71 6.70 6.85
N SER A 70 -15.05 7.97 7.04
CA SER A 70 -16.44 8.43 7.23
C SER A 70 -17.30 8.22 5.98
N LEU A 71 -16.72 8.44 4.79
CA LEU A 71 -17.39 8.23 3.52
C LEU A 71 -17.71 6.75 3.27
N GLY A 72 -16.78 5.84 3.59
CA GLY A 72 -16.98 4.40 3.43
C GLY A 72 -18.13 3.88 4.30
N GLN A 73 -18.18 4.29 5.57
CA GLN A 73 -19.27 3.92 6.47
C GLN A 73 -20.63 4.47 6.04
N SER A 74 -20.69 5.70 5.52
CA SER A 74 -21.92 6.24 4.97
C SER A 74 -22.37 5.48 3.72
N LEU A 75 -21.45 5.02 2.87
CA LEU A 75 -21.76 4.15 1.73
C LEU A 75 -22.25 2.76 2.16
N ILE A 76 -21.79 2.24 3.32
CA ILE A 76 -22.33 1.01 3.92
C ILE A 76 -23.83 1.19 4.21
N ILE A 77 -24.20 2.29 4.85
CA ILE A 77 -25.60 2.61 5.16
C ILE A 77 -26.42 2.74 3.87
N VAL A 78 -25.92 3.47 2.87
CA VAL A 78 -26.60 3.63 1.57
C VAL A 78 -26.78 2.29 0.86
N GLY A 79 -25.71 1.51 0.66
CA GLY A 79 -25.81 0.22 -0.05
C GLY A 79 -26.75 -0.76 0.64
N ILE A 80 -26.75 -0.81 1.97
CA ILE A 80 -27.66 -1.68 2.72
C ILE A 80 -29.10 -1.17 2.71
N SER A 81 -29.33 0.14 2.72
CA SER A 81 -30.68 0.71 2.52
C SER A 81 -31.27 0.29 1.17
N PHE A 82 -30.43 0.12 0.14
CA PHE A 82 -30.88 -0.31 -1.18
C PHE A 82 -31.33 -1.78 -1.26
N PHE A 83 -30.98 -2.62 -0.27
CA PHE A 83 -31.61 -3.93 -0.09
C PHE A 83 -33.12 -3.78 0.22
N ALA A 84 -33.47 -2.85 1.10
CA ALA A 84 -34.87 -2.57 1.44
C ALA A 84 -35.61 -1.88 0.29
N VAL A 85 -34.96 -0.95 -0.42
CA VAL A 85 -35.51 -0.33 -1.65
C VAL A 85 -35.86 -1.41 -2.68
N GLY A 86 -34.90 -2.28 -3.04
CA GLY A 86 -35.12 -3.36 -4.01
C GLY A 86 -36.18 -4.37 -3.56
N SER A 87 -36.25 -4.66 -2.26
CA SER A 87 -37.29 -5.55 -1.70
C SER A 87 -38.69 -4.94 -1.80
N MET A 88 -38.85 -3.64 -1.50
CA MET A 88 -40.13 -2.94 -1.64
C MET A 88 -40.57 -2.83 -3.10
N ASP A 89 -39.65 -2.54 -4.02
CA ASP A 89 -39.92 -2.51 -5.45
C ASP A 89 -40.30 -3.91 -5.99
N LEU A 90 -39.65 -4.97 -5.51
CA LEU A 90 -40.02 -6.34 -5.86
C LEU A 90 -41.44 -6.70 -5.38
N LEU A 91 -41.77 -6.34 -4.15
CA LEU A 91 -43.12 -6.52 -3.60
C LEU A 91 -44.16 -5.69 -4.38
N HIS A 92 -43.80 -4.48 -4.84
CA HIS A 92 -44.64 -3.68 -5.71
C HIS A 92 -44.96 -4.43 -7.02
N VAL A 93 -43.95 -4.95 -7.73
CA VAL A 93 -44.13 -5.71 -8.98
C VAL A 93 -45.05 -6.93 -8.77
N PHE A 94 -44.89 -7.68 -7.68
CA PHE A 94 -45.72 -8.85 -7.40
C PHE A 94 -47.16 -8.51 -6.98
N THR A 95 -47.41 -7.32 -6.44
CA THR A 95 -48.73 -6.87 -5.98
C THR A 95 -49.47 -6.01 -6.99
N TYR A 96 -48.79 -5.58 -8.06
CA TYR A 96 -49.40 -4.91 -9.21
C TYR A 96 -50.15 -5.97 -10.06
N GLN A 97 -51.40 -5.68 -10.47
CA GLN A 97 -52.34 -6.67 -11.03
C GLN A 97 -51.74 -7.57 -12.13
N GLY A 98 -51.93 -8.89 -12.00
CA GLY A 98 -51.68 -9.89 -13.05
C GLY A 98 -50.51 -10.86 -12.81
N ALA A 99 -49.66 -10.65 -11.80
CA ALA A 99 -48.44 -11.45 -11.62
C ALA A 99 -48.67 -12.86 -11.02
N THR A 100 -49.72 -13.07 -10.23
CA THR A 100 -50.13 -14.40 -9.76
C THR A 100 -51.64 -14.39 -9.51
N GLY A 101 -52.34 -15.48 -9.81
CA GLY A 101 -53.79 -15.64 -9.57
C GLY A 101 -54.20 -15.66 -8.09
N TYR A 102 -53.57 -14.85 -7.24
CA TYR A 102 -53.95 -14.66 -5.85
C TYR A 102 -55.24 -13.84 -5.78
N SER A 103 -56.33 -14.50 -5.39
CA SER A 103 -57.66 -13.94 -5.13
C SER A 103 -57.74 -13.14 -3.81
N GLY A 104 -56.62 -12.55 -3.38
CA GLY A 104 -56.56 -11.68 -2.21
C GLY A 104 -56.69 -10.22 -2.66
N THR A 105 -57.65 -9.50 -2.10
CA THR A 105 -57.88 -8.08 -2.33
C THR A 105 -56.71 -7.23 -1.80
N PHE A 106 -55.58 -7.20 -2.50
CA PHE A 106 -54.64 -6.09 -2.43
C PHE A 106 -55.04 -5.10 -3.52
N PRO A 107 -55.75 -4.00 -3.20
CA PRO A 107 -56.13 -3.01 -4.20
C PRO A 107 -54.88 -2.44 -4.87
N GLN A 108 -54.89 -2.23 -6.20
CA GLN A 108 -53.79 -1.63 -6.97
C GLN A 108 -53.19 -0.40 -6.26
N MET A 109 -54.05 0.42 -5.65
CA MET A 109 -53.63 1.62 -4.94
C MET A 109 -52.73 1.37 -3.73
N LYS A 110 -52.78 0.20 -3.08
CA LYS A 110 -51.85 -0.16 -1.99
C LYS A 110 -50.44 -0.49 -2.49
N SER A 111 -50.34 -1.09 -3.67
CA SER A 111 -49.06 -1.47 -4.29
C SER A 111 -48.23 -0.23 -4.66
N ILE A 112 -48.87 0.86 -5.11
CA ILE A 112 -48.20 2.12 -5.47
C ILE A 112 -47.43 2.72 -4.28
N PHE A 113 -47.97 2.61 -3.07
CA PHE A 113 -47.29 3.16 -1.89
C PHE A 113 -46.01 2.39 -1.52
N LEU A 114 -45.89 1.10 -1.86
CA LEU A 114 -44.64 0.36 -1.66
C LEU A 114 -43.49 0.96 -2.48
N CYS A 115 -43.74 1.29 -3.75
CA CYS A 115 -42.76 2.01 -4.58
C CYS A 115 -42.48 3.42 -4.05
N LEU A 116 -43.50 4.10 -3.52
CA LEU A 116 -43.34 5.42 -2.92
C LEU A 116 -42.45 5.37 -1.66
N TYR A 117 -42.68 4.41 -0.75
CA TYR A 117 -41.85 4.17 0.43
C TYR A 117 -40.40 3.84 0.04
N ALA A 118 -40.19 3.05 -1.01
CA ALA A 118 -38.86 2.76 -1.54
C ALA A 118 -38.11 4.05 -1.97
N ARG A 119 -38.80 4.99 -2.63
CA ARG A 119 -38.23 6.29 -3.02
C ARG A 119 -37.87 7.15 -1.81
N TYR A 120 -38.75 7.20 -0.80
CA TYR A 120 -38.46 7.91 0.46
C TYR A 120 -37.21 7.35 1.13
N LEU A 121 -37.09 6.02 1.21
CA LEU A 121 -35.92 5.38 1.79
C LEU A 121 -34.65 5.69 0.98
N SER A 122 -34.74 5.71 -0.36
CA SER A 122 -33.59 6.01 -1.22
C SER A 122 -33.02 7.42 -1.00
N VAL A 123 -33.89 8.44 -0.91
CA VAL A 123 -33.46 9.83 -0.69
C VAL A 123 -33.02 10.03 0.75
N ALA A 124 -33.70 9.40 1.72
CA ALA A 124 -33.32 9.46 3.12
C ALA A 124 -31.93 8.84 3.37
N ALA A 125 -31.61 7.72 2.72
CA ALA A 125 -30.30 7.07 2.82
C ALA A 125 -29.17 7.99 2.31
N VAL A 126 -29.38 8.63 1.16
CA VAL A 126 -28.39 9.58 0.59
C VAL A 126 -28.30 10.87 1.41
N ALA A 127 -29.42 11.41 1.87
CA ALA A 127 -29.43 12.57 2.76
C ALA A 127 -28.71 12.28 4.08
N ALA A 128 -28.96 11.11 4.68
CA ALA A 128 -28.27 10.65 5.87
C ALA A 128 -26.76 10.58 5.62
N MET A 129 -26.32 9.98 4.51
CA MET A 129 -24.91 9.96 4.11
C MET A 129 -24.26 11.36 4.04
N LEU A 130 -24.99 12.37 3.58
CA LEU A 130 -24.48 13.75 3.44
C LEU A 130 -24.46 14.53 4.75
N ILE A 131 -25.43 14.28 5.63
CA ILE A 131 -25.56 14.94 6.93
C ILE A 131 -24.62 14.29 7.96
N TRP A 132 -24.32 13.00 7.79
CA TRP A 132 -23.60 12.19 8.76
C TRP A 132 -22.22 12.81 9.11
N PRO A 133 -21.99 13.18 10.40
CA PRO A 133 -20.91 14.09 10.76
C PRO A 133 -19.54 13.43 11.02
N GLY A 134 -19.37 12.11 10.87
CA GLY A 134 -18.05 11.49 11.06
C GLY A 134 -18.06 9.98 11.18
N ARG A 135 -16.87 9.39 11.36
CA ARG A 135 -16.67 7.94 11.50
C ARG A 135 -17.37 7.45 12.79
N LEU A 136 -18.27 6.48 12.68
CA LEU A 136 -18.76 5.73 13.82
C LEU A 136 -17.60 4.94 14.43
N ASN A 137 -17.44 5.01 15.75
CA ASN A 137 -16.54 4.13 16.51
C ASN A 137 -17.16 2.73 16.66
N VAL A 138 -17.55 2.15 15.52
CA VAL A 138 -18.21 0.86 15.39
C VAL A 138 -17.54 0.18 14.20
N ASP A 139 -17.13 -1.07 14.41
CA ASP A 139 -16.62 -1.93 13.33
C ASP A 139 -17.63 -1.98 12.17
N ASN A 140 -17.12 -1.87 10.94
CA ASN A 140 -17.89 -1.96 9.70
C ASN A 140 -18.79 -3.21 9.66
N ASN A 141 -18.36 -4.34 10.21
CA ASN A 141 -19.19 -5.54 10.31
C ASN A 141 -20.41 -5.35 11.23
N LYS A 142 -20.22 -4.68 12.37
CA LYS A 142 -21.30 -4.38 13.31
C LYS A 142 -22.23 -3.31 12.73
N LEU A 143 -21.68 -2.30 12.05
CA LEU A 143 -22.46 -1.30 11.33
C LEU A 143 -23.33 -1.94 10.24
N ALA A 144 -22.76 -2.85 9.44
CA ALA A 144 -23.50 -3.55 8.39
C ALA A 144 -24.68 -4.36 8.96
N LYS A 145 -24.49 -5.06 10.08
CA LYS A 145 -25.57 -5.79 10.76
C LYS A 145 -26.67 -4.87 11.28
N ILE A 146 -26.31 -3.72 11.86
CA ILE A 146 -27.27 -2.71 12.33
C ILE A 146 -28.06 -2.17 11.13
N ALA A 147 -27.37 -1.74 10.08
CA ALA A 147 -28.00 -1.23 8.87
C ALA A 147 -28.94 -2.26 8.22
N LEU A 148 -28.54 -3.55 8.20
CA LEU A 148 -29.37 -4.62 7.65
C LEU A 148 -30.62 -4.85 8.50
N SER A 149 -30.47 -4.85 9.82
CA SER A 149 -31.60 -4.97 10.76
C SER A 149 -32.59 -3.80 10.58
N THR A 150 -32.07 -2.58 10.42
CA THR A 150 -32.88 -1.39 10.13
C THR A 150 -33.57 -1.48 8.78
N ALA A 151 -32.90 -1.98 7.74
CA ALA A 151 -33.49 -2.22 6.42
C ALA A 151 -34.64 -3.24 6.49
N ILE A 152 -34.46 -4.36 7.21
CA ILE A 152 -35.52 -5.36 7.42
C ILE A 152 -36.70 -4.76 8.19
N ALA A 153 -36.43 -3.98 9.24
CA ALA A 153 -37.46 -3.29 10.00
C ALA A 153 -38.24 -2.28 9.14
N ALA A 154 -37.57 -1.56 8.23
CA ALA A 154 -38.20 -0.63 7.30
C ALA A 154 -39.15 -1.34 6.32
N ILE A 155 -38.76 -2.51 5.81
CA ILE A 155 -39.65 -3.36 4.99
C ILE A 155 -40.88 -3.77 5.80
N GLY A 156 -40.68 -4.27 7.02
CA GLY A 156 -41.77 -4.69 7.91
C GLY A 156 -42.74 -3.55 8.23
N LEU A 157 -42.22 -2.35 8.51
CA LEU A 157 -43.01 -1.16 8.75
C LEU A 157 -43.81 -0.73 7.51
N ALA A 158 -43.18 -0.72 6.32
CA ALA A 158 -43.87 -0.38 5.07
C ALA A 158 -45.04 -1.34 4.80
N LEU A 159 -44.83 -2.64 5.00
CA LEU A 159 -45.88 -3.66 4.89
C LEU A 159 -46.98 -3.44 5.93
N ALA A 160 -46.63 -3.17 7.18
CA ALA A 160 -47.58 -2.93 8.25
C ALA A 160 -48.45 -1.70 7.99
N VAL A 161 -47.87 -0.58 7.55
CA VAL A 161 -48.61 0.65 7.21
C VAL A 161 -49.55 0.40 6.01
N THR A 162 -49.07 -0.34 5.01
CA THR A 162 -49.87 -0.69 3.82
C THR A 162 -51.08 -1.57 4.18
N TYR A 163 -50.91 -2.47 5.14
CA TYR A 163 -51.95 -3.42 5.52
C TYR A 163 -52.90 -2.89 6.61
N TYR A 164 -52.39 -2.23 7.65
CA TYR A 164 -53.08 -1.94 8.90
C TYR A 164 -53.48 -0.46 9.13
N TRP A 165 -53.53 0.40 8.10
CA TRP A 165 -54.01 1.80 8.27
C TRP A 165 -55.39 2.08 7.60
N PRO A 166 -56.52 1.55 8.11
CA PRO A 166 -57.81 1.61 7.41
C PRO A 166 -58.33 3.02 7.10
N ALA A 167 -57.97 4.02 7.92
CA ALA A 167 -58.46 5.40 7.78
C ALA A 167 -57.81 6.18 6.62
N ALA A 168 -56.54 5.89 6.29
CA ALA A 168 -55.82 6.49 5.17
C ALA A 168 -56.26 5.87 3.85
N TRP A 169 -56.62 4.58 3.86
CA TRP A 169 -57.01 3.80 2.68
C TRP A 169 -58.45 4.05 2.20
N ARG A 170 -59.15 5.09 2.71
CA ARG A 170 -60.48 5.47 2.22
C ARG A 170 -60.36 6.08 0.81
N PRO A 171 -61.20 5.70 -0.17
CA PRO A 171 -61.09 6.16 -1.57
C PRO A 171 -61.03 7.68 -1.73
N GLN A 172 -61.72 8.43 -0.87
CA GLN A 172 -61.79 9.89 -0.87
C GLN A 172 -60.46 10.57 -0.50
N ASN A 173 -59.63 9.92 0.32
CA ASN A 173 -58.39 10.50 0.86
C ASN A 173 -57.14 10.10 0.07
N LEU A 174 -57.25 9.05 -0.75
CA LEU A 174 -56.09 8.41 -1.39
C LEU A 174 -55.39 9.27 -2.44
N PRO A 175 -56.10 9.96 -3.34
CA PRO A 175 -55.46 10.86 -4.31
C PRO A 175 -54.73 12.02 -3.61
N LEU A 176 -55.36 12.62 -2.59
CA LEU A 176 -54.76 13.72 -1.83
C LEU A 176 -53.50 13.28 -1.09
N LEU A 177 -53.55 12.12 -0.43
CA LEU A 177 -52.41 11.55 0.30
C LEU A 177 -51.25 11.24 -0.64
N LYS A 178 -51.55 10.59 -1.78
CA LYS A 178 -50.56 10.27 -2.82
C LYS A 178 -49.88 11.54 -3.31
N SER A 179 -50.64 12.52 -3.80
CA SER A 179 -50.07 13.77 -4.35
C SER A 179 -49.27 14.55 -3.31
N SER A 180 -49.70 14.56 -2.04
CA SER A 180 -48.97 15.22 -0.96
C SER A 180 -47.61 14.56 -0.70
N MET A 181 -47.57 13.22 -0.72
CA MET A 181 -46.33 12.48 -0.57
C MET A 181 -45.41 12.67 -1.79
N GLU A 182 -45.96 12.66 -3.00
CA GLU A 182 -45.20 12.91 -4.23
C GLU A 182 -44.55 14.31 -4.24
N LEU A 183 -45.26 15.35 -3.78
CA LEU A 183 -44.73 16.71 -3.65
C LEU A 183 -43.65 16.80 -2.56
N LEU A 184 -43.85 16.12 -1.42
CA LEU A 184 -42.84 16.06 -0.37
C LEU A 184 -41.55 15.37 -0.85
N LEU A 185 -41.66 14.31 -1.65
CA LEU A 185 -40.51 13.66 -2.28
C LEU A 185 -39.72 14.60 -3.18
N ILE A 186 -40.40 15.37 -4.02
CA ILE A 186 -39.78 16.40 -4.87
C ILE A 186 -38.98 17.39 -4.01
N LEU A 187 -39.58 17.90 -2.92
CA LEU A 187 -38.90 18.79 -1.99
C LEU A 187 -37.66 18.14 -1.37
N LEU A 188 -37.76 16.89 -0.91
CA LEU A 188 -36.65 16.16 -0.32
C LEU A 188 -35.48 15.96 -1.30
N TYR A 189 -35.76 15.66 -2.58
CA TYR A 189 -34.72 15.57 -3.60
C TYR A 189 -34.00 16.91 -3.82
N ILE A 190 -34.75 18.02 -3.88
CA ILE A 190 -34.18 19.37 -4.04
C ILE A 190 -33.30 19.74 -2.84
N VAL A 191 -33.80 19.52 -1.62
CA VAL A 191 -33.04 19.79 -0.39
C VAL A 191 -31.76 18.95 -0.35
N THR A 192 -31.86 17.66 -0.66
CA THR A 192 -30.71 16.75 -0.67
C THR A 192 -29.68 17.14 -1.74
N LEU A 193 -30.13 17.61 -2.90
CA LEU A 193 -29.23 18.15 -3.94
C LEU A 193 -28.51 19.42 -3.46
N GLY A 194 -29.18 20.27 -2.70
CA GLY A 194 -28.56 21.41 -2.00
C GLY A 194 -27.48 20.97 -1.00
N LEU A 195 -27.71 19.88 -0.26
CA LEU A 195 -26.73 19.31 0.67
C LEU A 195 -25.47 18.79 -0.03
N VAL A 196 -25.59 18.19 -1.22
CA VAL A 196 -24.42 17.77 -2.03
C VAL A 196 -23.51 18.97 -2.32
N ARG A 197 -24.10 20.13 -2.63
CA ARG A 197 -23.34 21.37 -2.86
C ARG A 197 -22.68 21.87 -1.58
N ALA A 198 -23.38 21.83 -0.44
CA ALA A 198 -22.82 22.25 0.84
C ALA A 198 -21.67 21.36 1.33
N LYS A 199 -21.68 20.08 0.94
CA LYS A 199 -20.67 19.06 1.31
C LYS A 199 -19.70 18.70 0.19
N SER A 200 -19.64 19.51 -0.88
CA SER A 200 -18.82 19.19 -2.05
C SER A 200 -17.31 19.30 -1.81
N SER A 201 -16.88 19.94 -0.71
CA SER A 201 -15.47 20.01 -0.29
C SER A 201 -14.98 18.71 0.34
N THR A 202 -15.88 17.88 0.87
CA THR A 202 -15.56 16.59 1.52
C THR A 202 -15.75 15.38 0.61
N LEU A 203 -16.42 15.55 -0.52
CA LEU A 203 -16.66 14.48 -1.50
C LEU A 203 -15.69 14.60 -2.69
N LYS A 204 -15.12 13.47 -3.14
CA LYS A 204 -14.35 13.42 -4.39
C LYS A 204 -15.24 13.76 -5.60
N ASP A 205 -14.71 14.45 -6.60
CA ASP A 205 -15.46 14.95 -7.77
C ASP A 205 -16.25 13.89 -8.51
N SER A 206 -15.61 12.75 -8.71
CA SER A 206 -16.20 11.62 -9.40
C SER A 206 -17.38 11.03 -8.61
N VAL A 207 -17.40 11.11 -7.29
CA VAL A 207 -18.47 10.55 -6.44
C VAL A 207 -19.58 11.57 -6.26
N ALA A 208 -19.24 12.82 -5.93
CA ALA A 208 -20.20 13.91 -5.76
C ALA A 208 -21.05 14.13 -7.01
N GLY A 209 -20.42 14.13 -8.19
CA GLY A 209 -21.14 14.28 -9.45
C GLY A 209 -22.13 13.14 -9.70
N LYS A 210 -21.76 11.90 -9.38
CA LYS A 210 -22.63 10.72 -9.55
C LYS A 210 -23.81 10.73 -8.58
N ILE A 211 -23.60 11.14 -7.32
CA ILE A 211 -24.69 11.34 -6.36
C ILE A 211 -25.63 12.47 -6.84
N ALA A 212 -25.10 13.57 -7.37
CA ALA A 212 -25.91 14.64 -7.92
C ALA A 212 -26.76 14.16 -9.12
N TYR A 213 -26.17 13.39 -10.05
CA TYR A 213 -26.93 12.79 -11.15
C TYR A 213 -28.00 11.82 -10.66
N PHE A 214 -27.72 10.98 -9.65
CA PHE A 214 -28.74 10.16 -9.00
C PHE A 214 -29.94 11.01 -8.54
N LEU A 215 -29.69 12.09 -7.79
CA LEU A 215 -30.75 12.97 -7.29
C LEU A 215 -31.51 13.69 -8.41
N ILE A 216 -30.83 14.16 -9.45
CA ILE A 216 -31.45 14.87 -10.59
C ILE A 216 -32.37 13.92 -11.38
N PHE A 217 -31.89 12.72 -11.71
CA PHE A 217 -32.71 11.75 -12.44
C PHE A 217 -33.86 11.21 -11.57
N SER A 218 -33.64 11.03 -10.26
CA SER A 218 -34.73 10.71 -9.32
C SER A 218 -35.79 11.82 -9.25
N LEU A 219 -35.37 13.09 -9.26
CA LEU A 219 -36.26 14.25 -9.31
C LEU A 219 -37.07 14.28 -10.62
N CYS A 220 -36.43 14.03 -11.76
CA CYS A 220 -37.11 13.95 -13.07
C CYS A 220 -38.11 12.79 -13.09
N SER A 221 -37.72 11.61 -12.58
CA SER A 221 -38.59 10.46 -12.40
C SER A 221 -39.83 10.85 -11.59
N GLN A 222 -39.66 11.49 -10.43
CA GLN A 222 -40.78 11.87 -9.58
C GLN A 222 -41.67 12.94 -10.23
N ALA A 223 -41.07 13.94 -10.91
CA ALA A 223 -41.81 14.95 -11.66
C ALA A 223 -42.70 14.32 -12.75
N SER A 224 -42.19 13.32 -13.49
CA SER A 224 -42.98 12.58 -14.49
C SER A 224 -44.20 11.87 -13.89
N PHE A 225 -44.11 11.34 -12.66
CA PHE A 225 -45.24 10.67 -11.99
C PHE A 225 -46.25 11.62 -11.35
N THR A 226 -45.86 12.85 -10.98
CA THR A 226 -46.73 13.76 -10.22
C THR A 226 -47.36 14.89 -11.07
N PHE A 227 -46.66 15.43 -12.08
CA PHE A 227 -47.18 16.54 -12.88
C PHE A 227 -47.97 16.13 -14.12
N PHE A 228 -47.88 14.86 -14.53
CA PHE A 228 -48.56 14.35 -15.70
C PHE A 228 -49.42 13.16 -15.30
N ASN A 229 -50.69 13.16 -15.74
CA ASN A 229 -51.62 12.09 -15.39
C ASN A 229 -51.05 10.73 -15.79
N SER A 230 -51.02 9.79 -14.83
CA SER A 230 -50.51 8.42 -15.00
C SER A 230 -51.26 7.61 -16.05
N GLU A 231 -52.37 8.13 -16.58
CA GLU A 231 -53.13 7.56 -17.70
C GLU A 231 -52.36 7.60 -19.02
N PHE A 232 -51.36 8.49 -19.16
CA PHE A 232 -50.50 8.53 -20.33
C PHE A 232 -49.30 7.60 -20.18
N VAL A 233 -49.36 6.46 -20.86
CA VAL A 233 -48.31 5.42 -20.96
C VAL A 233 -46.90 5.98 -21.11
N THR A 234 -46.71 7.00 -21.95
CA THR A 234 -45.41 7.61 -22.23
C THR A 234 -44.76 8.24 -20.99
N TYR A 235 -45.51 8.96 -20.16
CA TYR A 235 -44.95 9.66 -18.98
C TYR A 235 -44.60 8.70 -17.87
N SER A 236 -45.46 7.71 -17.65
CA SER A 236 -45.21 6.65 -16.68
C SER A 236 -43.94 5.88 -17.07
N LEU A 237 -43.81 5.51 -18.35
CA LEU A 237 -42.63 4.83 -18.88
C LEU A 237 -41.35 5.68 -18.70
N LEU A 238 -41.41 6.97 -19.02
CA LEU A 238 -40.29 7.88 -18.87
C LEU A 238 -39.85 8.02 -17.40
N GLY A 239 -40.82 8.05 -16.47
CA GLY A 239 -40.55 7.99 -15.04
C GLY A 239 -39.71 6.78 -14.64
N HIS A 240 -40.06 5.59 -15.14
CA HIS A 240 -39.29 4.36 -14.88
C HIS A 240 -37.90 4.39 -15.54
N ILE A 241 -37.77 4.94 -16.74
CA ILE A 241 -36.46 5.12 -17.40
C ILE A 241 -35.55 6.02 -16.55
N TYR A 242 -36.07 7.15 -16.08
CA TYR A 242 -35.29 8.06 -15.22
C TYR A 242 -34.94 7.42 -13.87
N LYS A 243 -35.84 6.64 -13.26
CA LYS A 243 -35.55 5.86 -12.05
C LYS A 243 -34.39 4.89 -12.28
N PHE A 244 -34.42 4.13 -13.38
CA PHE A 244 -33.36 3.19 -13.73
C PHE A 244 -32.01 3.91 -13.91
N ILE A 245 -31.96 4.98 -14.70
CA ILE A 245 -30.74 5.77 -14.94
C ILE A 245 -30.21 6.35 -13.62
N SER A 246 -31.09 6.82 -12.75
CA SER A 246 -30.74 7.30 -11.41
C SER A 246 -29.97 6.23 -10.63
N PHE A 247 -30.48 5.00 -10.58
CA PHE A 247 -29.85 3.90 -9.84
C PHE A 247 -28.49 3.50 -10.44
N LEU A 248 -28.32 3.57 -11.76
CA LEU A 248 -27.00 3.35 -12.39
C LEU A 248 -25.95 4.37 -11.93
N PHE A 249 -26.33 5.64 -11.78
CA PHE A 249 -25.40 6.66 -11.29
C PHE A 249 -25.00 6.41 -9.83
N LEU A 250 -25.95 5.99 -8.99
CA LEU A 250 -25.62 5.61 -7.62
C LEU A 250 -24.75 4.35 -7.56
N TYR A 251 -25.04 3.35 -8.38
CA TYR A 251 -24.19 2.17 -8.57
C TYR A 251 -22.76 2.55 -8.95
N GLN A 252 -22.59 3.47 -9.91
CA GLN A 252 -21.28 3.98 -10.28
C GLN A 252 -20.58 4.71 -9.13
N ALA A 253 -21.30 5.50 -8.33
CA ALA A 253 -20.75 6.20 -7.17
C ALA A 253 -20.18 5.20 -6.13
N VAL A 254 -20.95 4.16 -5.84
CA VAL A 254 -20.58 3.08 -4.91
C VAL A 254 -19.44 2.24 -5.48
N TYR A 255 -19.51 1.83 -6.74
CA TYR A 255 -18.48 1.01 -7.40
C TYR A 255 -17.12 1.73 -7.48
N LEU A 256 -17.12 3.01 -7.88
CA LEU A 256 -15.91 3.82 -7.93
C LEU A 256 -15.26 3.94 -6.54
N SER A 257 -16.08 4.03 -5.50
CA SER A 257 -15.60 4.21 -4.12
C SER A 257 -15.16 2.90 -3.48
N GLY A 258 -15.92 1.82 -3.62
CA GLY A 258 -15.70 0.55 -2.91
C GLY A 258 -14.84 -0.49 -3.63
N VAL A 259 -14.79 -0.48 -4.97
CA VAL A 259 -14.04 -1.49 -5.75
C VAL A 259 -12.89 -0.82 -6.49
N PHE A 260 -13.20 0.14 -7.37
CA PHE A 260 -12.20 0.67 -8.29
C PHE A 260 -11.03 1.36 -7.59
N ASN A 261 -11.31 2.28 -6.65
CA ASN A 261 -10.24 2.99 -5.94
C ASN A 261 -9.36 2.05 -5.11
N HIS A 262 -9.94 1.00 -4.50
CA HIS A 262 -9.19 0.04 -3.70
C HIS A 262 -8.25 -0.80 -4.58
N PHE A 263 -8.78 -1.44 -5.63
CA PHE A 263 -7.98 -2.27 -6.54
C PHE A 263 -6.96 -1.46 -7.34
N TYR A 264 -7.33 -0.26 -7.81
CA TYR A 264 -6.41 0.59 -8.57
C TYR A 264 -5.20 0.97 -7.74
N ASN A 265 -5.41 1.44 -6.51
CA ASN A 265 -4.32 1.80 -5.60
C ASN A 265 -3.42 0.60 -5.30
N LEU A 266 -3.99 -0.56 -4.97
CA LEU A 266 -3.24 -1.80 -4.74
C LEU A 266 -2.42 -2.22 -5.97
N SER A 267 -3.01 -2.17 -7.18
CA SER A 267 -2.33 -2.60 -8.40
C SER A 267 -1.17 -1.68 -8.81
N GLU A 268 -1.36 -0.36 -8.72
CA GLU A 268 -0.30 0.61 -8.99
C GLU A 268 0.81 0.53 -7.93
N MET A 269 0.44 0.30 -6.66
CA MET A 269 1.41 0.08 -5.59
C MET A 269 2.20 -1.22 -5.79
N ALA A 270 1.55 -2.31 -6.21
CA ALA A 270 2.23 -3.58 -6.48
C ALA A 270 3.20 -3.49 -7.67
N LYS A 271 2.80 -2.84 -8.77
CA LYS A 271 3.70 -2.58 -9.92
C LYS A 271 4.91 -1.77 -9.50
N MET A 272 4.69 -0.72 -8.70
CA MET A 272 5.76 0.13 -8.20
C MET A 272 6.74 -0.65 -7.31
N SER A 273 6.25 -1.56 -6.46
CA SER A 273 7.13 -2.46 -5.70
C SER A 273 7.98 -3.31 -6.62
N ALA A 274 7.37 -3.88 -7.67
CA ALA A 274 8.05 -4.78 -8.58
C ALA A 274 9.11 -4.07 -9.44
N GLU A 275 8.85 -2.83 -9.89
CA GLU A 275 9.83 -2.02 -10.62
C GLU A 275 11.02 -1.63 -9.73
N LEU A 276 10.75 -1.17 -8.51
CA LEU A 276 11.79 -0.77 -7.55
C LEU A 276 12.75 -1.91 -7.19
N LEU A 277 12.23 -3.15 -7.11
CA LEU A 277 13.02 -4.34 -6.81
C LEU A 277 13.88 -4.82 -7.99
N LYS A 278 13.58 -4.40 -9.23
CA LYS A 278 14.40 -4.73 -10.39
C LYS A 278 15.65 -3.85 -10.51
N GLU A 279 15.59 -2.63 -9.99
CA GLU A 279 16.63 -1.61 -10.23
C GLU A 279 17.60 -1.39 -9.07
N SER A 280 17.29 -1.80 -7.84
CA SER A 280 18.15 -1.55 -6.68
C SER A 280 18.25 -2.74 -5.72
N ILE A 281 19.48 -3.14 -5.42
CA ILE A 281 19.81 -4.12 -4.35
C ILE A 281 19.96 -3.42 -2.98
N SER A 282 19.92 -2.08 -2.94
CA SER A 282 20.13 -1.30 -1.72
C SER A 282 18.86 -0.62 -1.22
N LEU A 283 18.75 -0.45 0.11
CA LEU A 283 17.60 0.19 0.79
C LEU A 283 17.41 1.67 0.45
N LYS A 284 18.51 2.42 0.22
CA LYS A 284 18.48 3.89 0.15
C LYS A 284 17.68 4.44 -1.06
N PRO A 285 17.85 3.96 -2.30
CA PRO A 285 17.07 4.43 -3.45
C PRO A 285 15.56 4.17 -3.31
N ILE A 286 15.19 3.02 -2.74
CA ILE A 286 13.77 2.72 -2.48
C ILE A 286 13.17 3.71 -1.48
N MET A 287 13.89 3.99 -0.38
CA MET A 287 13.42 4.96 0.60
C MET A 287 13.33 6.39 0.03
N GLU A 288 14.21 6.77 -0.89
CA GLU A 288 14.10 8.04 -1.61
C GLU A 288 12.82 8.13 -2.43
N ILE A 289 12.52 7.09 -3.21
CA ILE A 289 11.31 7.06 -4.04
C ILE A 289 10.06 7.03 -3.16
N GLN A 290 10.08 6.24 -2.09
CA GLN A 290 9.05 6.20 -1.07
C GLN A 290 8.84 7.57 -0.42
N ALA A 291 9.90 8.29 -0.07
CA ALA A 291 9.80 9.64 0.51
C ALA A 291 9.15 10.63 -0.48
N LYS A 292 9.59 10.63 -1.75
CA LYS A 292 9.01 11.49 -2.80
C LYS A 292 7.52 11.19 -2.97
N LYS A 293 7.13 9.91 -2.96
CA LYS A 293 5.73 9.51 -3.10
C LYS A 293 4.90 9.85 -1.86
N LEU A 294 5.44 9.60 -0.68
CA LEU A 294 4.79 9.96 0.58
C LEU A 294 4.57 11.48 0.66
N LYS A 295 5.48 12.30 0.14
CA LYS A 295 5.29 13.75 0.00
C LYS A 295 4.17 14.13 -0.98
N GLN A 296 3.96 13.37 -2.06
CA GLN A 296 2.81 13.57 -2.95
C GLN A 296 1.49 13.21 -2.28
N ILE A 297 1.48 12.13 -1.49
CA ILE A 297 0.31 11.65 -0.75
C ILE A 297 -0.02 12.56 0.44
N LEU A 298 1.01 13.08 1.11
CA LEU A 298 0.94 13.98 2.25
C LEU A 298 1.65 15.31 1.92
N PRO A 299 1.01 16.21 1.15
CA PRO A 299 1.59 17.50 0.77
C PRO A 299 2.00 18.36 1.98
N LYS A 300 1.37 18.14 3.14
CA LYS A 300 1.68 18.83 4.41
C LYS A 300 3.02 18.41 5.02
N ALA A 301 3.58 17.26 4.63
CA ALA A 301 4.83 16.73 5.16
C ALA A 301 6.00 17.70 4.97
N GLN A 302 6.65 18.13 6.04
CA GLN A 302 7.79 19.07 5.98
C GLN A 302 9.14 18.36 6.09
N ARG A 303 9.13 17.15 6.68
CA ARG A 303 10.28 16.26 6.75
C ARG A 303 9.80 14.81 6.83
N ILE A 304 10.54 13.91 6.21
CA ILE A 304 10.30 12.46 6.24
C ILE A 304 11.62 11.80 6.62
N SER A 305 11.60 10.95 7.65
CA SER A 305 12.76 10.20 8.12
C SER A 305 12.46 8.72 8.14
N PHE A 306 13.30 7.91 7.50
CA PHE A 306 13.26 6.46 7.54
C PHE A 306 14.29 5.94 8.53
N TYR A 307 13.84 5.08 9.44
CA TYR A 307 14.66 4.40 10.42
C TYR A 307 14.53 2.89 10.20
N THR A 308 15.65 2.19 10.16
CA THR A 308 15.65 0.73 10.09
C THR A 308 16.32 0.12 11.31
N THR A 309 15.96 -1.11 11.65
CA THR A 309 16.58 -1.81 12.79
C THR A 309 18.00 -2.27 12.45
N GLY A 310 18.95 -2.02 13.34
CA GLY A 310 20.30 -2.60 13.26
C GLY A 310 20.31 -4.09 13.61
N LYS A 311 21.47 -4.60 14.05
CA LYS A 311 21.56 -5.96 14.61
C LYS A 311 20.83 -6.09 15.95
N ASP A 312 20.80 -5.02 16.74
CA ASP A 312 20.02 -4.92 17.96
C ASP A 312 18.60 -4.41 17.63
N PRO A 313 17.52 -5.09 18.07
CA PRO A 313 16.14 -4.66 17.83
C PRO A 313 15.78 -3.30 18.44
N ASN A 314 16.54 -2.80 19.42
CA ASN A 314 16.35 -1.48 20.02
C ASN A 314 17.24 -0.40 19.39
N HIS A 315 18.10 -0.75 18.44
CA HIS A 315 18.99 0.17 17.72
C HIS A 315 18.39 0.55 16.36
N PHE A 316 18.10 1.84 16.18
CA PHE A 316 17.48 2.38 14.97
C PHE A 316 18.44 3.27 14.21
N ILE A 317 18.73 2.90 12.97
CA ILE A 317 19.68 3.62 12.11
C ILE A 317 18.90 4.48 11.12
N PRO A 318 19.12 5.81 11.09
CA PRO A 318 18.53 6.66 10.07
C PRO A 318 19.07 6.27 8.70
N SER A 319 18.21 5.68 7.88
CA SER A 319 18.60 5.06 6.61
C SER A 319 18.39 6.00 5.42
N TYR A 320 17.40 6.90 5.51
CA TYR A 320 17.13 7.94 4.52
C TYR A 320 16.36 9.10 5.13
N GLN A 321 16.61 10.33 4.66
CA GLN A 321 15.94 11.53 5.15
C GLN A 321 15.65 12.50 4.01
N TRP A 322 14.49 13.16 4.08
CA TRP A 322 14.05 14.16 3.12
C TRP A 322 13.47 15.39 3.83
N GLY A 323 13.75 16.58 3.31
CA GLY A 323 13.17 17.84 3.77
C GLY A 323 14.02 18.57 4.82
N LYS A 324 13.36 19.43 5.60
CA LYS A 324 14.03 20.35 6.56
C LYS A 324 14.96 19.57 7.50
N TYR A 325 16.17 20.08 7.76
CA TYR A 325 17.18 19.47 8.64
C TYR A 325 17.79 18.13 8.16
N GLY A 326 17.73 17.81 6.87
CA GLY A 326 18.21 16.52 6.32
C GLY A 326 19.71 16.25 6.55
N GLU A 327 20.54 17.29 6.52
CA GLU A 327 22.00 17.16 6.60
C GLU A 327 22.53 16.84 8.01
N ILE A 328 21.72 17.06 9.05
CA ILE A 328 22.14 16.91 10.47
C ILE A 328 22.44 15.44 10.83
N PHE A 329 22.00 14.48 10.02
CA PHE A 329 22.00 13.05 10.38
C PHE A 329 22.74 12.14 9.40
N SER A 330 23.38 12.69 8.36
CA SER A 330 24.12 11.91 7.37
C SER A 330 25.30 11.13 7.97
N HIS A 331 25.68 11.41 9.22
CA HIS A 331 26.84 10.84 9.92
C HIS A 331 26.52 10.21 11.30
N SER A 332 25.26 9.99 11.66
CA SER A 332 24.92 9.44 12.99
C SER A 332 24.92 7.90 12.99
N GLU A 333 25.53 7.27 14.00
CA GLU A 333 25.57 5.81 14.18
C GLU A 333 24.22 5.15 14.57
N GLY A 334 23.12 5.90 14.58
CA GLY A 334 21.80 5.43 15.00
C GLY A 334 21.43 5.81 16.44
N VAL A 335 20.24 5.39 16.86
CA VAL A 335 19.62 5.77 18.14
C VAL A 335 19.12 4.53 18.85
N TYR A 336 19.44 4.38 20.13
CA TYR A 336 18.84 3.37 20.98
C TYR A 336 17.56 3.92 21.61
N ILE A 337 16.43 3.24 21.38
CA ILE A 337 15.16 3.60 21.99
C ILE A 337 14.61 2.39 22.74
N ASN A 338 14.63 2.47 24.06
CA ASN A 338 14.16 1.38 24.92
C ASN A 338 12.64 1.24 24.82
N ASN A 339 12.15 -0.01 24.76
CA ASN A 339 10.72 -0.32 24.71
C ASN A 339 9.96 0.37 23.55
N PHE A 340 10.62 0.66 22.42
CA PHE A 340 10.04 1.40 21.29
C PHE A 340 8.67 0.85 20.84
N GLN A 341 8.55 -0.47 20.69
CA GLN A 341 7.30 -1.11 20.26
C GLN A 341 6.15 -0.94 21.26
N LYS A 342 6.43 -0.84 22.57
CA LYS A 342 5.42 -0.53 23.58
C LYS A 342 4.99 0.94 23.55
N LEU A 343 5.90 1.84 23.18
CA LEU A 343 5.65 3.29 23.14
C LEU A 343 4.83 3.71 21.92
N PHE A 344 5.17 3.18 20.75
CA PHE A 344 4.56 3.59 19.47
C PHE A 344 3.55 2.59 18.91
N GLY A 345 3.53 1.36 19.42
CA GLY A 345 2.64 0.30 18.92
C GLY A 345 2.95 -0.14 17.49
N GLN A 346 2.05 -0.94 16.93
CA GLN A 346 2.15 -1.51 15.57
C GLN A 346 1.23 -0.84 14.54
N LYS A 347 0.54 0.25 14.91
CA LYS A 347 -0.38 0.97 14.03
C LYS A 347 0.16 2.35 13.69
N VAL A 348 -0.31 2.89 12.56
CA VAL A 348 -0.06 4.30 12.22
C VAL A 348 -0.72 5.19 13.25
N ALA A 349 -0.03 6.25 13.67
CA ALA A 349 -0.52 7.14 14.72
C ALA A 349 -0.01 8.57 14.57
N ILE A 350 -0.84 9.53 14.98
CA ILE A 350 -0.50 10.96 15.04
C ILE A 350 -0.18 11.35 16.48
N TYR A 351 0.94 12.03 16.68
CA TYR A 351 1.40 12.53 17.98
C TYR A 351 1.55 14.05 17.94
N ASN A 352 0.87 14.75 18.85
CA ASN A 352 0.88 16.23 18.93
C ASN A 352 2.01 16.79 19.83
N SER A 353 2.66 15.93 20.63
CA SER A 353 3.87 16.28 21.40
C SER A 353 4.83 15.08 21.35
N PRO A 354 5.70 14.98 20.33
CA PRO A 354 6.65 13.87 20.22
C PRO A 354 7.77 13.93 21.26
N ILE A 355 8.00 15.11 21.85
CA ILE A 355 9.12 15.44 22.75
C ILE A 355 9.07 14.59 24.02
N ASP A 356 7.93 14.56 24.70
CA ASP A 356 7.82 13.91 26.02
C ASP A 356 7.86 12.38 25.92
N LEU A 357 7.38 11.82 24.80
CA LEU A 357 7.35 10.38 24.58
C LEU A 357 8.74 9.81 24.26
N LEU A 358 9.53 10.54 23.44
CA LEU A 358 10.85 10.09 22.98
C LEU A 358 11.96 10.45 23.95
N LEU A 359 12.02 11.68 24.46
CA LEU A 359 13.14 12.13 25.29
C LEU A 359 13.27 11.35 26.61
N ASN A 360 12.15 10.90 27.18
CA ASN A 360 12.14 10.12 28.42
C ASN A 360 12.64 8.67 28.24
N ASN A 361 12.79 8.19 27.00
CA ASN A 361 13.13 6.79 26.69
C ASN A 361 14.38 6.64 25.80
N LEU A 362 15.08 7.74 25.52
CA LEU A 362 16.37 7.73 24.82
C LEU A 362 17.50 7.38 25.79
N SER A 363 18.43 6.54 25.35
CA SER A 363 19.68 6.24 26.09
C SER A 363 20.90 6.49 25.21
N GLY A 364 21.93 7.15 25.78
CA GLY A 364 23.21 7.46 25.12
C GLY A 364 23.50 8.97 24.93
N ASP A 365 24.71 9.30 24.50
CA ASP A 365 25.25 10.68 24.38
C ASP A 365 24.61 11.53 23.25
N TYR A 366 23.72 10.92 22.47
CA TYR A 366 23.11 11.49 21.26
C TYR A 366 21.97 12.49 21.53
N SER A 367 21.64 12.72 22.81
CA SER A 367 20.57 13.61 23.25
C SER A 367 20.72 15.04 22.69
N LEU A 368 21.93 15.53 22.46
CA LEU A 368 22.16 16.92 22.06
C LEU A 368 21.73 17.27 20.62
N GLN A 369 21.76 16.35 19.64
CA GLN A 369 21.47 16.66 18.23
C GLN A 369 20.02 16.37 17.81
N LEU A 370 19.35 15.42 18.47
CA LEU A 370 17.95 15.05 18.20
C LEU A 370 16.94 15.93 18.95
N VAL A 371 17.32 16.42 20.14
CA VAL A 371 16.48 17.26 20.99
C VAL A 371 15.94 18.50 20.26
N PRO A 372 16.73 19.26 19.47
CA PRO A 372 16.22 20.42 18.73
C PRO A 372 15.12 20.06 17.72
N LEU A 373 15.30 18.97 16.97
CA LEU A 373 14.32 18.48 15.99
C LEU A 373 12.99 18.14 16.67
N PHE A 374 13.05 17.37 17.76
CA PHE A 374 11.84 17.01 18.50
C PHE A 374 11.21 18.23 19.14
N LYS A 375 12.01 19.16 19.72
CA LYS A 375 11.53 20.41 20.34
C LYS A 375 10.76 21.31 19.38
N GLU A 376 11.18 21.37 18.12
CA GLU A 376 10.51 22.20 17.12
C GLU A 376 9.29 21.53 16.47
N ALA A 377 9.27 20.19 16.43
CA ALA A 377 8.17 19.44 15.84
C ALA A 377 6.87 19.68 16.62
N LYS A 378 5.86 20.19 15.93
CA LYS A 378 4.51 20.43 16.48
C LYS A 378 3.62 19.21 16.36
N GLN A 379 3.90 18.34 15.40
CA GLN A 379 3.17 17.09 15.20
C GLN A 379 4.03 16.09 14.44
N VAL A 380 3.85 14.80 14.75
CA VAL A 380 4.52 13.69 14.09
C VAL A 380 3.51 12.63 13.70
N LEU A 381 3.62 12.14 12.47
CA LEU A 381 2.89 10.98 12.00
C LEU A 381 3.88 9.81 11.92
N TYR A 382 3.59 8.76 12.68
CA TYR A 382 4.38 7.53 12.81
C TYR A 382 3.81 6.44 11.91
N LEU A 383 4.66 5.83 11.08
CA LEU A 383 4.30 4.69 10.24
C LEU A 383 5.25 3.51 10.55
N PRO A 384 4.79 2.46 11.24
CA PRO A 384 5.61 1.27 11.50
C PRO A 384 5.92 0.52 10.21
N LEU A 385 7.10 -0.04 10.05
CA LEU A 385 7.43 -0.93 8.92
C LEU A 385 7.48 -2.36 9.43
N ALA A 386 6.30 -2.96 9.61
CA ALA A 386 6.15 -4.33 10.10
C ALA A 386 5.37 -5.20 9.11
N VAL A 387 5.84 -6.43 8.90
CA VAL A 387 5.22 -7.42 8.01
C VAL A 387 5.18 -8.76 8.75
N GLU A 388 4.02 -9.41 8.80
CA GLU A 388 3.83 -10.72 9.48
C GLU A 388 4.36 -10.75 10.93
N GLY A 389 4.16 -9.65 11.67
CA GLY A 389 4.62 -9.51 13.06
C GLY A 389 6.11 -9.22 13.23
N ARG A 390 6.90 -9.21 12.14
CA ARG A 390 8.31 -8.82 12.16
C ARG A 390 8.47 -7.31 11.92
N PHE A 391 9.20 -6.64 12.80
CA PHE A 391 9.46 -5.20 12.70
C PHE A 391 10.78 -4.93 11.97
N HIS A 392 10.72 -4.16 10.89
CA HIS A 392 11.87 -3.82 10.05
C HIS A 392 12.36 -2.37 10.26
N GLY A 393 11.56 -1.51 10.88
CA GLY A 393 11.84 -0.10 11.04
C GLY A 393 10.59 0.74 11.15
N PHE A 394 10.71 2.04 10.95
CA PHE A 394 9.58 2.96 10.92
C PHE A 394 9.89 4.21 10.10
N ILE A 395 8.83 4.91 9.69
CA ILE A 395 8.89 6.22 9.06
C ILE A 395 8.30 7.24 10.03
N MET A 396 8.99 8.37 10.21
CA MET A 396 8.45 9.54 10.90
C MET A 396 8.27 10.68 9.92
N VAL A 397 7.06 11.23 9.88
CA VAL A 397 6.72 12.41 9.11
C VAL A 397 6.46 13.58 10.05
N TYR A 398 7.18 14.68 9.88
CA TYR A 398 7.17 15.79 10.81
C TYR A 398 6.47 17.03 10.25
N ILE A 399 5.81 17.74 11.15
CA ILE A 399 5.25 19.07 10.93
C ILE A 399 5.79 20.02 12.01
N PHE A 400 6.33 21.14 11.55
CA PHE A 400 6.88 22.22 12.37
C PHE A 400 5.94 23.44 12.44
N CYS A 401 4.87 23.48 11.62
CA CYS A 401 3.88 24.56 11.62
C CYS A 401 2.47 24.04 11.90
N LYS A 402 1.84 24.54 12.97
CA LYS A 402 0.52 24.09 13.45
C LYS A 402 -0.61 24.30 12.42
N ALA A 403 -0.48 25.28 11.52
CA ALA A 403 -1.46 25.53 10.46
C ALA A 403 -1.59 24.37 9.47
N ASN A 404 -0.60 23.47 9.43
CA ASN A 404 -0.55 22.34 8.50
C ASN A 404 -0.72 20.99 9.21
N SER A 405 -1.34 20.90 10.39
CA SER A 405 -1.49 19.62 11.09
C SER A 405 -2.14 18.53 10.23
N PHE A 406 -1.66 17.30 10.39
CA PHE A 406 -2.29 16.09 9.90
C PHE A 406 -3.66 15.89 10.55
N ASP A 407 -4.60 15.48 9.72
CA ASP A 407 -5.96 15.09 10.09
C ASP A 407 -6.15 13.57 9.90
N GLU A 408 -7.37 13.08 10.17
CA GLU A 408 -7.69 11.65 10.00
C GLU A 408 -7.55 11.19 8.54
N ASP A 409 -7.86 12.05 7.57
CA ASP A 409 -7.72 11.72 6.14
C ASP A 409 -6.24 11.54 5.75
N ASP A 410 -5.34 12.33 6.33
CA ASP A 410 -3.89 12.14 6.20
C ASP A 410 -3.44 10.80 6.81
N MET A 411 -4.01 10.41 7.94
CA MET A 411 -3.69 9.13 8.60
C MET A 411 -4.12 7.94 7.75
N GLU A 412 -5.34 7.95 7.20
CA GLU A 412 -5.85 6.88 6.32
C GLU A 412 -4.99 6.74 5.05
N ARG A 413 -4.60 7.87 4.45
CA ARG A 413 -3.65 7.88 3.33
C ARG A 413 -2.29 7.29 3.71
N ALA A 414 -1.82 7.55 4.92
CA ALA A 414 -0.55 7.06 5.43
C ALA A 414 -0.60 5.56 5.79
N GLU A 415 -1.73 5.05 6.29
CA GLU A 415 -1.96 3.61 6.54
C GLU A 415 -1.84 2.79 5.25
N LEU A 416 -2.50 3.24 4.18
CA LEU A 416 -2.40 2.59 2.88
C LEU A 416 -0.95 2.60 2.36
N PHE A 417 -0.25 3.72 2.51
CA PHE A 417 1.17 3.82 2.12
C PHE A 417 2.09 2.97 3.00
N GLN A 418 1.82 2.90 4.30
CA GLN A 418 2.63 2.19 5.29
C GLN A 418 2.74 0.71 4.94
N THR A 419 1.63 0.07 4.57
CA THR A 419 1.59 -1.36 4.21
C THR A 419 2.54 -1.65 3.05
N PHE A 420 2.51 -0.83 2.00
CA PHE A 420 3.41 -0.93 0.85
C PHE A 420 4.88 -0.69 1.25
N ALA A 421 5.12 0.38 2.03
CA ALA A 421 6.48 0.72 2.43
C ALA A 421 7.11 -0.39 3.27
N ALA A 422 6.33 -1.00 4.17
CA ALA A 422 6.75 -2.13 4.99
C ALA A 422 7.11 -3.35 4.14
N LEU A 423 6.25 -3.70 3.17
CA LEU A 423 6.48 -4.83 2.27
C LEU A 423 7.76 -4.66 1.44
N ALA A 424 7.96 -3.48 0.84
CA ALA A 424 9.14 -3.21 0.03
C ALA A 424 10.45 -3.30 0.84
N VAL A 425 10.46 -2.77 2.07
CA VAL A 425 11.63 -2.87 2.97
C VAL A 425 11.86 -4.31 3.44
N ALA A 426 10.79 -5.05 3.75
CA ALA A 426 10.89 -6.46 4.13
C ALA A 426 11.47 -7.32 2.99
N GLN A 427 10.97 -7.11 1.76
CA GLN A 427 11.43 -7.84 0.58
C GLN A 427 12.89 -7.56 0.25
N LEU A 428 13.33 -6.29 0.32
CA LEU A 428 14.74 -5.96 0.13
C LEU A 428 15.63 -6.61 1.18
N ARG A 429 15.24 -6.55 2.47
CA ARG A 429 16.01 -7.22 3.53
C ARG A 429 16.10 -8.72 3.31
N HIS A 430 15.03 -9.33 2.81
CA HIS A 430 15.05 -10.73 2.42
C HIS A 430 16.01 -10.97 1.25
N GLN A 431 15.99 -10.13 0.21
CA GLN A 431 16.92 -10.22 -0.90
C GLN A 431 18.38 -9.99 -0.47
N GLU A 432 18.67 -8.99 0.36
CA GLU A 432 19.99 -8.75 0.95
C GLU A 432 20.45 -9.97 1.74
N LEU A 433 19.59 -10.57 2.56
CA LEU A 433 19.89 -11.78 3.32
C LEU A 433 20.17 -12.97 2.40
N VAL A 434 19.32 -13.22 1.39
CA VAL A 434 19.51 -14.29 0.42
C VAL A 434 20.81 -14.10 -0.35
N THR A 435 21.08 -12.87 -0.80
CA THR A 435 22.32 -12.51 -1.49
C THR A 435 23.51 -12.78 -0.59
N LYS A 436 23.46 -12.32 0.66
CA LYS A 436 24.52 -12.54 1.65
C LYS A 436 24.77 -14.03 1.90
N LEU A 437 23.72 -14.82 2.10
CA LEU A 437 23.81 -16.27 2.30
C LEU A 437 24.33 -17.01 1.06
N SER A 438 24.03 -16.50 -0.14
CA SER A 438 24.47 -17.10 -1.39
C SER A 438 25.90 -16.73 -1.80
N TYR A 439 26.39 -15.56 -1.38
CA TYR A 439 27.61 -14.96 -1.92
C TYR A 439 28.69 -14.61 -0.89
N GLU A 440 28.42 -14.71 0.40
CA GLU A 440 29.41 -14.52 1.47
C GLU A 440 29.62 -15.82 2.26
N ASP A 441 30.84 -15.98 2.78
CA ASP A 441 31.18 -17.02 3.74
C ASP A 441 30.61 -16.66 5.11
N GLY A 442 29.81 -17.57 5.69
CA GLY A 442 29.06 -17.30 6.92
C GLY A 442 29.92 -16.99 8.14
N MET A 443 31.19 -17.41 8.12
CA MET A 443 32.13 -17.24 9.22
C MET A 443 32.94 -15.95 9.08
N THR A 444 33.59 -15.74 7.92
CA THR A 444 34.50 -14.61 7.72
C THR A 444 33.82 -13.35 7.18
N GLY A 445 32.62 -13.49 6.61
CA GLY A 445 31.93 -12.44 5.88
C GLY A 445 32.72 -11.91 4.68
N LEU A 446 33.64 -12.70 4.14
CA LEU A 446 34.25 -12.47 2.84
C LEU A 446 33.35 -13.04 1.74
N PRO A 447 33.41 -12.54 0.49
CA PRO A 447 32.98 -13.27 -0.70
C PRO A 447 33.31 -14.77 -0.61
N ASN A 448 32.32 -15.62 -0.88
CA ASN A 448 32.54 -17.07 -0.92
C ASN A 448 33.10 -17.52 -2.27
N ARG A 449 33.42 -18.82 -2.37
CA ARG A 449 33.88 -19.47 -3.60
C ARG A 449 33.02 -19.07 -4.81
N ARG A 450 31.70 -19.22 -4.72
CA ARG A 450 30.80 -18.91 -5.84
C ARG A 450 30.96 -17.47 -6.34
N ARG A 451 30.95 -16.49 -5.44
CA ARG A 451 31.13 -15.07 -5.81
C ARG A 451 32.46 -14.84 -6.53
N PHE A 452 33.52 -15.44 -6.02
CA PHE A 452 34.87 -15.26 -6.54
C PHE A 452 34.99 -15.71 -8.01
N PHE A 453 34.52 -16.92 -8.33
CA PHE A 453 34.57 -17.45 -9.69
C PHE A 453 33.67 -16.66 -10.65
N GLU A 454 32.46 -16.26 -10.23
CA GLU A 454 31.58 -15.40 -11.05
C GLU A 454 32.23 -14.04 -11.38
N GLU A 455 33.00 -13.44 -10.45
CA GLU A 455 33.70 -12.18 -10.70
C GLU A 455 34.95 -12.34 -11.59
N ILE A 456 35.59 -13.51 -11.58
CA ILE A 456 36.68 -13.81 -12.52
C ILE A 456 36.16 -13.89 -13.96
N GLU A 457 35.03 -14.58 -14.18
CA GLU A 457 34.41 -14.62 -15.52
C GLU A 457 34.08 -13.21 -16.02
N LYS A 458 33.53 -12.35 -15.15
CA LYS A 458 33.30 -10.93 -15.47
C LYS A 458 34.59 -10.18 -15.80
N ALA A 459 35.68 -10.46 -15.09
CA ALA A 459 36.98 -9.83 -15.35
C ALA A 459 37.55 -10.23 -16.72
N VAL A 460 37.37 -11.49 -17.14
CA VAL A 460 37.71 -11.96 -18.50
C VAL A 460 36.91 -11.20 -19.55
N TYR A 461 35.58 -11.11 -19.40
CA TYR A 461 34.74 -10.33 -20.31
C TYR A 461 35.11 -8.83 -20.34
N ALA A 462 35.46 -8.26 -19.19
CA ALA A 462 35.91 -6.88 -19.09
C ALA A 462 37.25 -6.67 -19.84
N TYR A 463 38.19 -7.61 -19.76
CA TYR A 463 39.40 -7.57 -20.55
C TYR A 463 39.11 -7.67 -22.05
N ASP A 464 38.22 -8.56 -22.49
CA ASP A 464 37.90 -8.69 -23.91
C ASP A 464 37.39 -7.38 -24.51
N ARG A 465 36.59 -6.64 -23.74
CA ARG A 465 35.98 -5.38 -24.17
C ARG A 465 36.87 -4.16 -23.98
N TYR A 466 37.60 -4.07 -22.88
CA TYR A 466 38.31 -2.85 -22.45
C TYR A 466 39.82 -3.02 -22.30
N LYS A 467 40.34 -4.24 -22.48
CA LYS A 467 41.76 -4.60 -22.30
C LYS A 467 42.31 -4.23 -20.91
N THR A 468 41.44 -4.32 -19.90
CA THR A 468 41.78 -4.09 -18.49
C THR A 468 42.41 -5.35 -17.88
N PRO A 469 43.72 -5.37 -17.58
CA PRO A 469 44.37 -6.55 -17.01
C PRO A 469 43.85 -6.81 -15.60
N PHE A 470 43.99 -8.04 -15.12
CA PHE A 470 43.67 -8.40 -13.75
C PHE A 470 44.59 -9.49 -13.23
N THR A 471 44.67 -9.61 -11.90
CA THR A 471 45.53 -10.59 -11.24
C THR A 471 44.73 -11.36 -10.20
N VAL A 472 44.98 -12.67 -10.11
CA VAL A 472 44.46 -13.53 -9.04
C VAL A 472 45.60 -13.95 -8.13
N ILE A 473 45.40 -13.89 -6.82
CA ILE A 473 46.31 -14.40 -5.80
C ILE A 473 45.59 -15.44 -4.96
N TYR A 474 46.11 -16.67 -4.92
CA TYR A 474 45.72 -17.73 -4.01
C TYR A 474 46.53 -17.68 -2.72
N LEU A 475 45.85 -18.00 -1.63
CA LEU A 475 46.36 -17.98 -0.28
C LEU A 475 45.88 -19.25 0.45
N ASP A 476 46.78 -19.89 1.19
CA ASP A 476 46.44 -21.07 1.99
C ASP A 476 47.07 -20.93 3.37
N MET A 477 46.27 -21.13 4.41
CA MET A 477 46.72 -21.06 5.80
C MET A 477 47.46 -22.34 6.20
N ASN A 478 48.71 -22.19 6.59
CA ASN A 478 49.50 -23.30 7.13
C ASN A 478 49.08 -23.64 8.56
N ASN A 479 49.13 -24.94 8.89
CA ASN A 479 48.97 -25.46 10.25
C ASN A 479 47.61 -25.22 10.94
N LEU A 480 46.53 -24.91 10.20
CA LEU A 480 45.20 -24.77 10.80
C LEU A 480 44.77 -26.01 11.60
N LYS A 481 45.06 -27.21 11.06
CA LYS A 481 44.80 -28.47 11.77
C LYS A 481 45.55 -28.57 13.10
N TYR A 482 46.83 -28.20 13.12
CA TYR A 482 47.62 -28.19 14.35
C TYR A 482 47.06 -27.20 15.39
N ILE A 483 46.60 -26.03 14.94
CA ILE A 483 45.97 -25.04 15.82
C ILE A 483 44.68 -25.61 16.42
N ASN A 484 43.82 -26.22 15.58
CA ASN A 484 42.58 -26.87 16.03
C ASN A 484 42.86 -28.00 17.03
N ASP A 485 43.82 -28.86 16.72
CA ASP A 485 44.14 -30.04 17.54
C ASP A 485 44.80 -29.65 18.87
N THR A 486 45.54 -28.54 18.92
CA THR A 486 46.31 -28.09 20.10
C THR A 486 45.53 -27.10 20.98
N PHE A 487 44.81 -26.16 20.37
CA PHE A 487 44.17 -25.03 21.06
C PHE A 487 42.63 -25.03 20.93
N GLY A 488 42.07 -26.02 20.25
CA GLY A 488 40.63 -26.15 20.02
C GLY A 488 40.13 -25.41 18.79
N HIS A 489 38.91 -25.74 18.36
CA HIS A 489 38.29 -25.16 17.17
C HIS A 489 38.06 -23.65 17.27
N ASP A 490 37.76 -23.13 18.46
CA ASP A 490 37.59 -21.69 18.67
C ASP A 490 38.86 -20.89 18.31
N ALA A 491 40.04 -21.45 18.56
CA ALA A 491 41.33 -20.83 18.22
C ALA A 491 41.60 -20.86 16.70
N GLY A 492 41.21 -21.94 16.02
CA GLY A 492 41.25 -21.99 14.55
C GLY A 492 40.26 -21.02 13.92
N ASP A 493 39.09 -20.87 14.51
CA ASP A 493 38.08 -19.92 14.08
C ASP A 493 38.57 -18.47 14.22
N GLU A 494 39.23 -18.15 15.34
CA GLU A 494 39.89 -16.86 15.54
C GLU A 494 41.00 -16.62 14.50
N ALA A 495 41.77 -17.65 14.14
CA ALA A 495 42.80 -17.53 13.13
C ALA A 495 42.24 -17.16 11.75
N LEU A 496 41.16 -17.84 11.34
CA LEU A 496 40.46 -17.57 10.09
C LEU A 496 39.84 -16.16 10.06
N LEU A 497 39.22 -15.74 11.17
CA LEU A 497 38.68 -14.39 11.34
C LEU A 497 39.78 -13.32 11.29
N THR A 498 40.94 -13.61 11.87
CA THR A 498 42.11 -12.73 11.86
C THR A 498 42.60 -12.52 10.42
N ILE A 499 42.78 -13.59 9.65
CA ILE A 499 43.15 -13.52 8.23
C ILE A 499 42.14 -12.68 7.45
N ALA A 500 40.84 -12.96 7.62
CA ALA A 500 39.79 -12.24 6.91
C ALA A 500 39.80 -10.73 7.22
N ALA A 501 40.04 -10.35 8.48
CA ALA A 501 40.16 -8.96 8.89
C ALA A 501 41.40 -8.28 8.28
N TYR A 502 42.54 -8.99 8.21
CA TYR A 502 43.74 -8.50 7.55
C TYR A 502 43.53 -8.31 6.05
N LEU A 503 42.94 -9.30 5.37
CA LEU A 503 42.63 -9.22 3.94
C LEU A 503 41.76 -8.01 3.64
N LYS A 504 40.65 -7.82 4.38
CA LYS A 504 39.77 -6.64 4.22
C LYS A 504 40.51 -5.30 4.38
N LYS A 505 41.51 -5.22 5.26
CA LYS A 505 42.32 -4.00 5.45
C LYS A 505 43.40 -3.82 4.39
N ALA A 506 43.96 -4.90 3.87
CA ALA A 506 45.02 -4.89 2.86
C ALA A 506 44.49 -4.65 1.44
N THR A 507 43.19 -4.84 1.21
CA THR A 507 42.50 -4.67 -0.07
C THR A 507 41.74 -3.35 -0.18
N ARG A 508 41.68 -2.80 -1.39
CA ARG A 508 40.84 -1.63 -1.72
C ARG A 508 39.41 -2.06 -2.04
N GLN A 509 38.50 -1.09 -2.15
CA GLN A 509 37.09 -1.35 -2.50
C GLN A 509 36.91 -2.02 -3.88
N SER A 510 37.86 -1.82 -4.80
CA SER A 510 37.88 -2.47 -6.11
C SER A 510 38.31 -3.93 -6.06
N ASP A 511 39.03 -4.34 -5.03
CA ASP A 511 39.62 -5.66 -4.94
C ASP A 511 38.62 -6.60 -4.25
N LEU A 512 38.70 -7.89 -4.56
CA LEU A 512 37.75 -8.88 -4.06
C LEU A 512 38.49 -9.98 -3.29
N PRO A 513 38.74 -9.80 -1.98
CA PRO A 513 39.20 -10.89 -1.13
C PRO A 513 38.06 -11.88 -0.91
N ALA A 514 38.34 -13.17 -0.99
CA ALA A 514 37.38 -14.25 -0.89
C ALA A 514 37.91 -15.40 -0.04
N ARG A 515 36.99 -16.16 0.58
CA ARG A 515 37.29 -17.46 1.17
C ARG A 515 36.71 -18.55 0.29
N LEU A 516 37.57 -19.46 -0.17
CA LEU A 516 37.19 -20.51 -1.10
C LEU A 516 36.81 -21.82 -0.39
N GLY A 517 37.34 -22.04 0.81
CA GLY A 517 37.18 -23.27 1.57
C GLY A 517 37.74 -23.16 2.99
N GLY A 518 38.08 -24.30 3.60
CA GLY A 518 38.51 -24.41 5.00
C GLY A 518 39.59 -23.39 5.39
N ASP A 519 40.79 -23.55 4.85
CA ASP A 519 41.99 -22.72 5.03
C ASP A 519 42.38 -21.91 3.78
N GLU A 520 41.58 -22.00 2.71
CA GLU A 520 41.86 -21.41 1.41
C GLU A 520 41.19 -20.03 1.24
N PHE A 521 42.00 -19.05 0.87
CA PHE A 521 41.58 -17.70 0.52
C PHE A 521 42.08 -17.34 -0.87
N ALA A 522 41.44 -16.36 -1.50
CA ALA A 522 41.94 -15.78 -2.72
C ALA A 522 41.64 -14.29 -2.79
N ILE A 523 42.36 -13.57 -3.65
CA ILE A 523 42.10 -12.16 -3.92
C ILE A 523 42.10 -11.97 -5.43
N LEU A 524 41.03 -11.39 -5.95
CA LEU A 524 41.00 -10.86 -7.30
C LEU A 524 41.33 -9.37 -7.23
N TYR A 525 42.34 -8.97 -8.00
CA TYR A 525 42.75 -7.58 -8.18
C TYR A 525 42.40 -7.12 -9.59
N PRO A 526 41.24 -6.48 -9.79
CA PRO A 526 40.92 -5.84 -11.06
C PRO A 526 41.92 -4.72 -11.36
N TYR A 527 42.25 -4.53 -12.64
CA TYR A 527 43.14 -3.46 -13.11
C TYR A 527 44.60 -3.61 -12.66
N MET A 528 45.03 -4.80 -12.23
CA MET A 528 46.40 -5.08 -11.82
C MET A 528 47.15 -5.85 -12.90
N ASP A 529 48.21 -5.23 -13.43
CA ASP A 529 49.12 -5.84 -14.39
C ASP A 529 50.15 -6.77 -13.72
N HIS A 530 50.87 -7.53 -14.54
CA HIS A 530 51.88 -8.51 -14.09
C HIS A 530 52.97 -7.89 -13.20
N LYS A 531 53.47 -6.71 -13.57
CA LYS A 531 54.56 -6.06 -12.83
C LYS A 531 54.13 -5.63 -11.43
N SER A 532 52.93 -5.05 -11.32
CA SER A 532 52.34 -4.66 -10.03
C SER A 532 51.99 -5.89 -9.19
N ALA A 533 51.53 -6.97 -9.84
CA ALA A 533 51.25 -8.25 -9.20
C ALA A 533 52.48 -8.84 -8.49
N GLN A 534 53.64 -8.87 -9.15
CA GLN A 534 54.86 -9.41 -8.54
C GLN A 534 55.26 -8.65 -7.26
N THR A 535 55.10 -7.32 -7.27
CA THR A 535 55.35 -6.48 -6.08
C THR A 535 54.35 -6.79 -4.97
N LYS A 536 53.07 -6.90 -5.28
CA LYS A 536 52.01 -7.21 -4.31
C LYS A 536 52.16 -8.61 -3.73
N ILE A 537 52.53 -9.61 -4.54
CA ILE A 537 52.80 -10.97 -4.08
C ILE A 537 53.96 -10.97 -3.07
N ALA A 538 55.05 -10.27 -3.35
CA ALA A 538 56.18 -10.15 -2.43
C ALA A 538 55.78 -9.47 -1.11
N GLU A 539 54.97 -8.40 -1.18
CA GLU A 539 54.42 -7.70 -0.01
C GLU A 539 53.57 -8.64 0.85
N LEU A 540 52.64 -9.40 0.25
CA LEU A 540 51.78 -10.35 0.96
C LEU A 540 52.57 -11.50 1.57
N LYS A 541 53.59 -12.03 0.87
CA LYS A 541 54.48 -13.06 1.42
C LYS A 541 55.20 -12.57 2.68
N LEU A 542 55.73 -11.34 2.65
CA LEU A 542 56.40 -10.75 3.80
C LEU A 542 55.41 -10.50 4.95
N LEU A 543 54.23 -9.97 4.63
CA LEU A 543 53.18 -9.67 5.61
C LEU A 543 52.70 -10.93 6.35
N PHE A 544 52.58 -12.05 5.65
CA PHE A 544 52.04 -13.30 6.18
C PHE A 544 53.09 -14.30 6.67
N ALA A 545 54.37 -13.95 6.63
CA ALA A 545 55.44 -14.85 7.08
C ALA A 545 55.40 -15.11 8.60
N ASN A 546 54.97 -14.13 9.40
CA ASN A 546 55.05 -14.17 10.87
C ASN A 546 53.76 -13.64 11.55
N LEU A 547 52.59 -14.14 11.17
CA LEU A 547 51.36 -13.78 11.88
C LEU A 547 51.28 -14.52 13.22
N GLN A 548 50.79 -13.83 14.25
CA GLN A 548 50.59 -14.40 15.59
C GLN A 548 49.12 -14.30 16.01
N LEU A 549 48.60 -15.34 16.65
CA LEU A 549 47.32 -15.31 17.34
C LEU A 549 47.47 -14.57 18.68
N LYS A 550 46.64 -13.56 18.90
CA LYS A 550 46.68 -12.77 20.15
C LYS A 550 46.42 -13.59 21.41
N GLN A 551 45.64 -14.67 21.32
CA GLN A 551 45.19 -15.44 22.49
C GLN A 551 45.98 -16.74 22.73
N ALA A 552 46.64 -17.28 21.71
CA ALA A 552 47.26 -18.60 21.77
C ALA A 552 48.80 -18.61 21.69
N ASP A 553 49.43 -17.43 21.54
CA ASP A 553 50.87 -17.27 21.26
C ASP A 553 51.39 -18.22 20.16
N ALA A 554 50.48 -18.59 19.25
CA ALA A 554 50.70 -19.54 18.18
C ALA A 554 50.95 -18.76 16.88
N ALA A 555 52.11 -19.00 16.29
CA ALA A 555 52.46 -18.45 14.99
C ALA A 555 51.78 -19.25 13.88
N PHE A 556 51.22 -18.53 12.92
CA PHE A 556 50.72 -19.11 11.67
C PHE A 556 51.20 -18.28 10.49
N SER A 557 51.11 -18.86 9.31
CA SER A 557 51.58 -18.23 8.09
C SER A 557 50.70 -18.61 6.90
N LEU A 558 50.77 -17.83 5.83
CA LEU A 558 50.06 -18.13 4.59
C LEU A 558 51.04 -18.42 3.46
N ALA A 559 50.79 -19.51 2.75
CA ALA A 559 51.34 -19.71 1.42
C ALA A 559 50.65 -18.75 0.44
N VAL A 560 51.38 -18.30 -0.59
CA VAL A 560 50.93 -17.22 -1.49
C VAL A 560 51.42 -17.55 -2.89
N GLY A 561 50.52 -17.57 -3.85
CA GLY A 561 50.81 -17.71 -5.28
C GLY A 561 49.86 -16.86 -6.09
N GLY A 562 50.32 -16.28 -7.19
CA GLY A 562 49.46 -15.45 -8.03
C GLY A 562 49.82 -15.55 -9.49
N ALA A 563 48.87 -15.19 -10.34
CA ALA A 563 49.01 -15.15 -11.79
C ALA A 563 48.23 -13.96 -12.36
N SER A 564 48.72 -13.41 -13.47
CA SER A 564 48.14 -12.23 -14.12
C SER A 564 47.58 -12.55 -15.51
N TYR A 565 46.39 -12.03 -15.80
CA TYR A 565 45.73 -12.12 -17.10
C TYR A 565 45.86 -10.79 -17.85
N PRO A 566 46.22 -10.80 -19.15
CA PRO A 566 46.42 -11.97 -20.02
C PRO A 566 47.88 -12.47 -20.06
N ASP A 567 48.81 -11.81 -19.36
CA ASP A 567 50.25 -11.99 -19.55
C ASP A 567 50.70 -13.45 -19.36
N GLU A 568 50.06 -14.17 -18.44
CA GLU A 568 50.47 -15.52 -18.05
C GLU A 568 49.45 -16.62 -18.38
N ALA A 569 48.25 -16.25 -18.85
CA ALA A 569 47.17 -17.19 -19.13
C ALA A 569 46.24 -16.68 -20.22
N ALA A 570 45.72 -17.61 -21.05
CA ALA A 570 44.78 -17.32 -22.13
C ALA A 570 43.31 -17.45 -21.73
N ASP A 571 43.03 -18.06 -20.58
CA ASP A 571 41.69 -18.28 -20.03
C ASP A 571 41.74 -18.32 -18.49
N ALA A 572 40.55 -18.26 -17.87
CA ALA A 572 40.40 -18.24 -16.42
C ALA A 572 40.92 -19.52 -15.74
N ASP A 573 40.66 -20.70 -16.33
CA ASP A 573 41.04 -21.98 -15.72
C ASP A 573 42.57 -22.11 -15.64
N THR A 574 43.27 -21.75 -16.73
CA THR A 574 44.73 -21.72 -16.80
C THR A 574 45.32 -20.72 -15.80
N LEU A 575 44.70 -19.53 -15.66
CA LEU A 575 45.12 -18.52 -14.69
C LEU A 575 45.04 -19.03 -13.26
N LEU A 576 43.92 -19.66 -12.90
CA LEU A 576 43.68 -20.18 -11.56
C LEU A 576 44.60 -21.35 -11.24
N SER A 577 44.78 -22.28 -12.17
CA SER A 577 45.72 -23.39 -12.03
C SER A 577 47.14 -22.90 -11.78
N LEU A 578 47.59 -21.88 -12.52
CA LEU A 578 48.93 -21.32 -12.36
C LEU A 578 49.13 -20.62 -11.00
N ALA A 579 48.11 -19.90 -10.53
CA ALA A 579 48.15 -19.25 -9.22
C ALA A 579 48.20 -20.29 -8.08
N ASP A 580 47.41 -21.36 -8.19
CA ASP A 580 47.37 -22.47 -7.22
C ASP A 580 48.70 -23.24 -7.17
N ASP A 581 49.26 -23.61 -8.32
CA ASP A 581 50.56 -24.29 -8.40
C ASP A 581 51.69 -23.48 -7.74
N ARG A 582 51.67 -22.15 -7.93
CA ARG A 582 52.63 -21.24 -7.32
C ARG A 582 52.43 -21.11 -5.82
N MET A 583 51.18 -21.12 -5.35
CA MET A 583 50.86 -21.13 -3.93
C MET A 583 51.37 -22.42 -3.28
N TYR A 584 51.09 -23.56 -3.90
CA TYR A 584 51.54 -24.87 -3.41
C TYR A 584 53.07 -24.98 -3.41
N LYS A 585 53.76 -24.40 -4.42
CA LYS A 585 55.22 -24.29 -4.41
C LYS A 585 55.73 -23.48 -3.21
N HIS A 586 55.12 -22.34 -2.92
CA HIS A 586 55.49 -21.53 -1.75
C HIS A 586 55.24 -22.29 -0.44
N LYS A 587 54.12 -23.02 -0.32
CA LYS A 587 53.79 -23.87 0.83
C LYS A 587 54.89 -24.89 1.12
N ARG A 588 55.41 -25.57 0.09
CA ARG A 588 56.52 -26.53 0.23
C ARG A 588 57.82 -25.87 0.65
N GLU A 589 58.14 -24.70 0.09
CA GLU A 589 59.34 -23.94 0.44
C GLU A 589 59.33 -23.54 1.92
N MET A 590 58.20 -23.01 2.42
CA MET A 590 58.02 -22.65 3.82
C MET A 590 58.17 -23.85 4.76
N LYS A 591 57.57 -24.99 4.41
CA LYS A 591 57.71 -26.23 5.19
C LYS A 591 59.16 -26.70 5.26
N SER A 592 59.88 -26.69 4.14
CA SER A 592 61.30 -27.07 4.11
C SER A 592 62.19 -26.12 4.93
N LEU A 593 61.84 -24.83 4.98
CA LEU A 593 62.58 -23.84 5.76
C LEU A 593 62.37 -24.10 7.26
N MET A 594 61.13 -24.36 7.68
CA MET A 594 60.78 -24.71 9.06
C MET A 594 61.48 -25.99 9.54
N GLU A 595 61.54 -27.02 8.71
CA GLU A 595 62.23 -28.28 9.03
C GLU A 595 63.75 -28.07 9.19
N ARG A 596 64.35 -27.13 8.45
CA ARG A 596 65.78 -26.78 8.55
C ARG A 596 66.12 -25.89 9.73
N THR A 597 65.19 -25.07 10.22
CA THR A 597 65.39 -24.23 11.41
C THR A 597 65.04 -24.93 12.71
N ALA A 598 64.32 -26.06 12.66
CA ALA A 598 63.96 -26.87 13.82
C ALA A 598 64.95 -28.00 14.14
N GLY A 599 65.82 -28.37 13.20
CA GLY A 599 66.94 -29.31 13.40
C GLY A 599 68.25 -28.58 13.57
#